data_AF-A0A7L2P9W7-F1
#
_entry.id   AF-A0A7L2P9W7-F1
#
_cell.length_a   1.000
_cell.length_b   1.000
_cell.length_c   1.000
_cell.angle_alpha   90.00
_cell.angle_beta   90.00
_cell.angle_gamma   90.00
#
_symmetry.space_group_name_H-M   'P 1'
#
loop_
_entity.id
_entity.type
_entity.pdbx_description
1 polymer ?
#
loop_
_entity_poly.entity_id
_entity_poly.type
_entity_poly.pdbx_seq_one_letter_code
_entity_poly.pdbx_strand_id
1 'polypeptide(L)'
;WYFSKISRNEAEQLLLSPPNQHGSFLVRDSESSKGEYSLSVRNHSKVSHFRICKSPRGSLYIQRGHPFPNMEELLAFYTEHWKVIQSPLLQPCSPATPPERDGWERPRWEFTLRRKLGEGYFGEVWEGLWRNTVPVAIKIIKADMKAEDFTKEIQNLKRLRHEKLIQLHAMCSLEEPVYIITELMRKGNLHSYLNSPEGKSLGTSHLLNIACQVADGMRYLEEKHIVHRDLAARNILVGEELTCKIADFGLARLLKDDIYSTSSSTKIPVKWTAPEAANYRTYSLKSDVWSYGILLYEVFTYGQIPYEGMTNQETVRQITRGYRLPRPSPCPPEIYSIMLECWSGNTEERPTFLALREKLGFIYRRLLSSLS
;
A
#
# COMPACT_ATOMS: atom_id res chain seq x y z
N TRP A 1 20.74 23.07 19.45
CA TRP A 1 22.07 22.79 18.88
C TRP A 1 22.54 21.36 19.13
N TYR A 2 22.10 20.67 20.20
CA TYR A 2 22.40 19.24 20.41
C TYR A 2 21.34 18.32 19.78
N PHE A 3 21.78 17.28 19.08
CA PHE A 3 20.96 16.27 18.42
C PHE A 3 21.45 14.88 18.87
N SER A 4 20.69 14.22 19.73
CA SER A 4 21.05 12.89 20.24
C SER A 4 20.78 11.82 19.18
N LYS A 5 21.65 10.80 19.12
CA LYS A 5 21.46 9.60 18.28
C LYS A 5 21.27 9.83 16.77
N ILE A 6 21.82 10.91 16.21
CA ILE A 6 21.90 11.07 14.75
C ILE A 6 23.29 10.66 14.23
N SER A 7 23.31 9.94 13.12
CA SER A 7 24.53 9.54 12.41
C SER A 7 25.21 10.74 11.73
N ARG A 8 26.45 10.56 11.30
CA ARG A 8 27.15 11.55 10.46
C ARG A 8 26.35 11.90 9.21
N ASN A 9 25.82 10.90 8.52
CA ASN A 9 25.08 11.09 7.28
C ASN A 9 23.78 11.87 7.52
N GLU A 10 23.03 11.55 8.59
CA GLU A 10 21.82 12.30 8.95
C GLU A 10 22.14 13.76 9.31
N ALA A 11 23.24 14.00 10.01
CA ALA A 11 23.71 15.36 10.31
C ALA A 11 24.08 16.15 9.05
N GLU A 12 24.74 15.52 8.08
CA GLU A 12 25.07 16.15 6.79
C GLU A 12 23.79 16.52 6.02
N GLN A 13 22.82 15.60 5.92
CA GLN A 13 21.53 15.86 5.27
C GLN A 13 20.74 16.98 5.95
N LEU A 14 20.67 16.97 7.28
CA LEU A 14 20.00 18.03 8.05
C LEU A 14 20.65 19.38 7.81
N LEU A 15 21.97 19.48 7.90
CA LEU A 15 22.69 20.73 7.72
C LEU A 15 22.60 21.26 6.28
N LEU A 16 22.57 20.38 5.27
CA LEU A 16 22.43 20.76 3.86
C LEU A 16 20.98 21.07 3.44
N SER A 17 19.99 20.81 4.30
CA SER A 17 18.58 21.08 4.01
C SER A 17 18.28 22.58 3.83
N PRO A 18 17.19 22.95 3.11
CA PRO A 18 16.80 24.34 2.85
C PRO A 18 16.70 25.29 4.06
N PRO A 19 16.21 24.89 5.25
CA PRO A 19 16.12 25.79 6.40
C PRO A 19 17.49 26.16 6.99
N ASN A 20 18.57 25.49 6.58
CA ASN A 20 19.92 25.74 7.06
C ASN A 20 20.76 26.46 6.02
N GLN A 21 21.75 27.23 6.48
CA GLN A 21 22.60 28.06 5.63
C GLN A 21 24.07 27.87 6.01
N HIS A 22 24.96 28.57 5.29
CA HIS A 22 26.36 28.65 5.67
C HIS A 22 26.48 29.08 7.15
N GLY A 23 27.28 28.35 7.91
CA GLY A 23 27.49 28.55 9.34
C GLY A 23 26.44 27.94 10.27
N SER A 24 25.45 27.20 9.74
CA SER A 24 24.59 26.34 10.56
C SER A 24 25.42 25.22 11.19
N PHE A 25 25.22 24.94 12.50
CA PHE A 25 25.97 23.91 13.22
C PHE A 25 25.12 23.04 14.16
N LEU A 26 25.56 21.81 14.40
CA LEU A 26 24.98 20.94 15.42
C LEU A 26 26.05 20.13 16.15
N VAL A 27 25.73 19.69 17.37
CA VAL A 27 26.51 18.74 18.15
C VAL A 27 25.75 17.41 18.22
N ARG A 28 26.45 16.31 17.98
CA ARG A 28 25.90 14.94 18.04
C ARG A 28 26.84 14.01 18.81
N ASP A 29 26.33 12.83 19.16
CA ASP A 29 27.15 11.76 19.73
C ASP A 29 28.18 11.26 18.69
N SER A 30 29.41 10.96 19.15
CA SER A 30 30.46 10.43 18.29
C SER A 30 30.22 8.96 17.95
N GLU A 31 30.10 8.62 16.67
CA GLU A 31 29.95 7.23 16.20
C GLU A 31 31.23 6.42 16.39
N SER A 32 32.38 7.09 16.29
CA SER A 32 33.70 6.45 16.39
C SER A 32 34.19 6.27 17.82
N SER A 33 33.59 6.94 18.80
CA SER A 33 34.11 6.98 20.18
C SER A 33 32.98 7.15 21.19
N LYS A 34 32.67 6.08 21.91
CA LYS A 34 31.57 6.03 22.87
C LYS A 34 31.79 7.04 24.02
N GLY A 35 30.82 7.92 24.23
CA GLY A 35 30.88 8.96 25.28
C GLY A 35 31.58 10.26 24.87
N GLU A 36 32.03 10.37 23.62
CA GLU A 36 32.51 11.62 23.03
C GLU A 36 31.46 12.25 22.10
N TYR A 37 31.73 13.47 21.64
CA TYR A 37 30.83 14.22 20.78
C TYR A 37 31.49 14.61 19.45
N SER A 38 30.69 15.02 18.49
CA SER A 38 31.14 15.58 17.22
C SER A 38 30.37 16.87 16.92
N LEU A 39 31.10 17.94 16.63
CA LEU A 39 30.58 19.20 16.10
C LEU A 39 30.54 19.10 14.58
N SER A 40 29.37 19.31 13.98
CA SER A 40 29.18 19.32 12.53
C SER A 40 28.76 20.73 12.10
N VAL A 41 29.44 21.31 11.10
CA VAL A 41 29.24 22.70 10.67
C VAL A 41 29.10 22.76 9.16
N ARG A 42 28.06 23.43 8.66
CA ARG A 42 27.90 23.68 7.22
C ARG A 42 28.80 24.82 6.77
N ASN A 43 29.68 24.53 5.83
CA ASN A 43 30.49 25.51 5.13
C ASN A 43 30.10 25.52 3.65
N HIS A 44 29.22 26.46 3.28
CA HIS A 44 28.64 26.58 1.94
C HIS A 44 27.89 25.30 1.53
N SER A 45 28.43 24.54 0.57
CA SER A 45 27.87 23.28 0.05
C SER A 45 28.45 22.03 0.70
N LYS A 46 29.35 22.17 1.69
CA LYS A 46 29.98 21.05 2.38
C LYS A 46 29.71 21.11 3.87
N VAL A 47 29.83 19.97 4.54
CA VAL A 47 29.75 19.87 6.00
C VAL A 47 31.09 19.38 6.53
N SER A 48 31.62 20.11 7.50
CA SER A 48 32.86 19.78 8.21
C SER A 48 32.52 19.18 9.56
N HIS A 49 33.29 18.17 9.99
CA HIS A 49 33.08 17.49 11.27
C HIS A 49 34.34 17.59 12.14
N PHE A 50 34.15 18.01 13.38
CA PHE A 50 35.20 18.17 14.37
C PHE A 50 34.90 17.26 15.55
N ARG A 51 35.87 16.43 15.93
CA ARG A 51 35.74 15.59 17.13
C ARG A 51 35.88 16.47 18.37
N ILE A 52 34.94 16.34 19.30
CA ILE A 52 35.02 16.94 20.62
C ILE A 52 35.41 15.83 21.58
N CYS A 53 36.65 15.88 22.04
CA CYS A 53 37.20 14.91 22.98
C CYS A 53 36.94 15.36 24.42
N LYS A 54 36.87 14.37 25.32
CA LYS A 54 36.69 14.59 26.76
C LYS A 54 37.97 14.19 27.49
N SER A 55 38.53 15.09 28.28
CA SER A 55 39.70 14.81 29.11
C SER A 55 39.33 13.92 30.30
N PRO A 56 40.32 13.26 30.95
CA PRO A 56 40.07 12.49 32.18
C PRO A 56 39.47 13.32 33.32
N ARG A 57 39.71 14.65 33.33
CA ARG A 57 39.15 15.59 34.31
C ARG A 57 37.75 16.10 33.94
N GLY A 58 37.18 15.61 32.84
CA GLY A 58 35.83 15.95 32.38
C GLY A 58 35.73 17.15 31.44
N SER A 59 36.82 17.89 31.22
CA SER A 59 36.85 19.03 30.30
C SER A 59 36.76 18.61 28.83
N LEU A 60 36.17 19.44 27.99
CA LEU A 60 35.95 19.21 26.56
C LEU A 60 36.94 20.01 25.71
N TYR A 61 37.39 19.45 24.59
CA TYR A 61 38.25 20.18 23.65
C TYR A 61 38.12 19.66 22.22
N ILE A 62 38.31 20.54 21.24
CA ILE A 62 38.55 20.17 19.84
C ILE A 62 40.06 20.16 19.56
N GLN A 63 40.78 21.19 20.04
CA GLN A 63 42.23 21.28 20.00
C GLN A 63 42.80 21.05 21.40
N ARG A 64 43.77 20.13 21.56
CA ARG A 64 44.30 19.68 22.86
C ARG A 64 44.80 20.79 23.80
N GLY A 65 45.15 21.97 23.28
CA GLY A 65 45.64 23.11 24.06
C GLY A 65 44.57 24.03 24.66
N HIS A 66 43.28 23.82 24.34
CA HIS A 66 42.19 24.70 24.78
C HIS A 66 41.04 23.87 25.37
N PRO A 67 41.13 23.46 26.65
CA PRO A 67 40.06 22.75 27.33
C PRO A 67 38.99 23.70 27.85
N PHE A 68 37.74 23.30 27.74
CA PHE A 68 36.55 23.99 28.23
C PHE A 68 35.84 23.14 29.28
N PRO A 69 35.25 23.73 30.32
CA PRO A 69 34.58 22.97 31.39
C PRO A 69 33.25 22.34 30.93
N ASN A 70 32.57 22.92 29.95
CA ASN A 70 31.28 22.44 29.44
C ASN A 70 31.10 22.74 27.93
N MET A 71 30.04 22.20 27.35
CA MET A 71 29.75 22.31 25.91
C MET A 71 29.37 23.75 25.51
N GLU A 72 28.71 24.49 26.40
CA GLU A 72 28.26 25.85 26.14
C GLU A 72 29.46 26.80 25.99
N GLU A 73 30.43 26.72 26.89
CA GLU A 73 31.68 27.50 26.81
C GLU A 73 32.53 27.14 25.59
N LEU A 74 32.59 25.86 25.23
CA LEU A 74 33.25 25.41 24.00
C LEU A 74 32.60 26.04 22.77
N LEU A 75 31.27 26.00 22.67
CA LEU A 75 30.53 26.57 21.54
C LEU A 75 30.62 28.09 21.51
N ALA A 76 30.55 28.77 22.66
CA ALA A 76 30.72 30.21 22.75
C ALA A 76 32.09 30.64 22.22
N PHE A 77 33.17 29.96 22.64
CA PHE A 77 34.51 30.24 22.16
C PHE A 77 34.63 30.08 20.63
N TYR A 78 34.16 28.96 20.07
CA TYR A 78 34.26 28.71 18.62
C TYR A 78 33.26 29.52 17.78
N THR A 79 32.23 30.12 18.40
CA THR A 79 31.38 31.12 17.76
C THR A 79 32.15 32.41 17.50
N GLU A 80 32.91 32.88 18.49
CA GLU A 80 33.73 34.10 18.37
C GLU A 80 35.03 33.86 17.59
N HIS A 81 35.66 32.70 17.78
CA HIS A 81 37.00 32.37 17.26
C HIS A 81 36.97 31.32 16.14
N TRP A 82 35.90 31.30 15.34
CA TRP A 82 35.67 30.28 14.33
C TRP A 82 36.79 30.10 13.29
N LYS A 83 37.60 31.15 13.07
CA LYS A 83 38.77 31.12 12.17
C LYS A 83 39.77 30.03 12.57
N VAL A 84 39.81 29.64 13.84
CA VAL A 84 40.66 28.56 14.38
C VAL A 84 40.34 27.21 13.74
N ILE A 85 39.07 26.95 13.40
CA ILE A 85 38.61 25.71 12.74
C ILE A 85 38.15 25.94 11.29
N GLN A 86 38.34 27.15 10.77
CA GLN A 86 37.96 27.57 9.41
C GLN A 86 36.48 27.28 9.06
N SER A 87 35.61 27.26 10.06
CA SER A 87 34.18 26.94 9.92
C SER A 87 33.37 27.83 10.86
N PRO A 88 32.66 28.85 10.36
CA PRO A 88 31.90 29.78 11.19
C PRO A 88 30.71 29.09 11.86
N LEU A 89 30.52 29.32 13.16
CA LEU A 89 29.35 28.89 13.91
C LEU A 89 28.42 30.11 14.03
N LEU A 90 27.50 30.27 13.08
CA LEU A 90 26.64 31.45 13.00
C LEU A 90 25.28 31.21 13.66
N GLN A 91 24.73 30.01 13.49
CA GLN A 91 23.41 29.67 14.02
C GLN A 91 23.31 28.17 14.31
N PRO A 92 22.56 27.76 15.35
CA PRO A 92 22.19 26.37 15.53
C PRO A 92 21.49 25.81 14.29
N CYS A 93 21.71 24.53 14.01
CA CYS A 93 20.96 23.82 12.98
C CYS A 93 19.47 23.95 13.31
N SER A 94 18.72 24.57 12.40
CA SER A 94 17.28 24.44 12.43
C SER A 94 17.00 22.99 12.10
N PRO A 95 16.33 22.21 12.97
CA PRO A 95 15.78 20.97 12.49
C PRO A 95 14.90 21.37 11.30
N ALA A 96 15.22 20.89 10.10
CA ALA A 96 14.13 20.62 9.19
C ALA A 96 13.15 19.82 10.04
N THR A 97 11.86 20.22 10.10
CA THR A 97 10.84 19.27 10.53
C THR A 97 11.25 17.95 9.88
N PRO A 98 11.64 16.92 10.67
CA PRO A 98 12.03 15.66 10.07
C PRO A 98 10.94 15.38 9.05
N PRO A 99 11.24 15.06 7.78
CA PRO A 99 10.20 14.79 6.80
C PRO A 99 9.23 13.90 7.54
N GLU A 100 8.00 14.41 7.76
CA GLU A 100 7.05 13.87 8.75
C GLU A 100 7.25 12.38 8.73
N ARG A 101 7.78 11.78 9.82
CA ARG A 101 8.07 10.35 9.79
C ARG A 101 6.80 9.72 9.29
N ASP A 102 6.89 9.13 8.11
CA ASP A 102 5.71 8.67 7.41
C ASP A 102 4.92 7.85 8.42
N GLY A 103 3.70 8.26 8.78
CA GLY A 103 2.99 7.71 9.94
C GLY A 103 2.79 6.20 9.85
N TRP A 104 3.00 5.66 8.65
CA TRP A 104 2.99 4.26 8.29
C TRP A 104 4.31 3.54 8.52
N GLU A 105 5.47 4.20 8.48
CA GLU A 105 6.78 3.56 8.65
C GLU A 105 7.00 3.11 10.11
N ARG A 106 7.31 1.83 10.29
CA ARG A 106 7.52 1.19 11.59
C ARG A 106 8.78 0.32 11.55
N PRO A 107 9.50 0.19 12.67
CA PRO A 107 10.68 -0.65 12.70
C PRO A 107 10.30 -2.13 12.59
N ARG A 108 11.07 -2.89 11.81
CA ARG A 108 10.79 -4.31 11.50
C ARG A 108 10.66 -5.20 12.74
N TRP A 109 11.45 -4.93 13.78
CA TRP A 109 11.42 -5.70 15.04
C TRP A 109 10.08 -5.62 15.79
N GLU A 110 9.20 -4.66 15.45
CA GLU A 110 7.84 -4.64 16.00
C GLU A 110 6.94 -5.73 15.40
N PHE A 111 7.35 -6.39 14.32
CA PHE A 111 6.54 -7.40 13.62
C PHE A 111 7.16 -8.79 13.71
N THR A 112 6.36 -9.78 14.09
CA THR A 112 6.77 -11.18 14.15
C THR A 112 6.00 -11.98 13.11
N LEU A 113 6.71 -12.60 12.17
CA LEU A 113 6.13 -13.56 11.21
C LEU A 113 5.75 -14.84 11.95
N ARG A 114 4.59 -15.41 11.63
CA ARG A 114 4.11 -16.67 12.20
C ARG A 114 3.93 -17.75 11.15
N ARG A 115 2.92 -17.61 10.29
CA ARG A 115 2.51 -18.63 9.33
C ARG A 115 2.41 -18.04 7.94
N LYS A 116 3.02 -18.68 6.94
CA LYS A 116 2.84 -18.28 5.53
C LYS A 116 1.38 -18.53 5.12
N LEU A 117 0.70 -17.49 4.64
CA LEU A 117 -0.68 -17.53 4.16
C LEU A 117 -0.74 -17.82 2.65
N GLY A 118 0.25 -17.35 1.90
CA GLY A 118 0.31 -17.56 0.46
C GLY A 118 1.54 -16.94 -0.18
N GLU A 119 1.66 -17.17 -1.49
CA GLU A 119 2.68 -16.56 -2.32
C GLU A 119 2.06 -16.16 -3.66
N GLY A 120 2.38 -14.95 -4.12
CA GLY A 120 1.93 -14.41 -5.38
C GLY A 120 3.07 -13.82 -6.19
N TYR A 121 2.69 -13.14 -7.27
CA TYR A 121 3.63 -12.49 -8.18
C TYR A 121 4.52 -11.45 -7.48
N PHE A 122 3.93 -10.68 -6.56
CA PHE A 122 4.60 -9.59 -5.85
C PHE A 122 5.35 -10.02 -4.57
N GLY A 123 5.24 -11.30 -4.18
CA GLY A 123 5.92 -11.82 -3.00
C GLY A 123 5.05 -12.71 -2.13
N GLU A 124 5.48 -12.87 -0.87
CA GLU A 124 4.85 -13.79 0.08
C GLU A 124 3.96 -13.03 1.05
N VAL A 125 2.85 -13.64 1.45
CA VAL A 125 1.96 -13.08 2.49
C VAL A 125 2.03 -13.99 3.70
N TRP A 126 2.25 -13.39 4.86
CA TRP A 126 2.39 -14.06 6.14
C TRP A 126 1.37 -13.53 7.14
N GLU A 127 0.83 -14.42 7.97
CA GLU A 127 0.20 -14.07 9.22
C GLU A 127 1.29 -13.69 10.21
N GLY A 128 1.08 -12.60 10.94
CA GLY A 128 2.02 -12.15 11.96
C GLY A 128 1.35 -11.40 13.11
N LEU A 129 2.19 -10.91 14.01
CA LEU A 129 1.79 -10.05 15.11
C LEU A 129 2.55 -8.73 15.08
N TRP A 130 1.83 -7.64 15.30
CA TRP A 130 2.39 -6.35 15.63
C TRP A 130 2.50 -6.21 17.15
N ARG A 131 3.72 -5.92 17.65
CA ARG A 131 4.07 -5.82 19.08
C ARG A 131 3.57 -7.00 19.90
N ASN A 132 3.65 -8.21 19.32
CA ASN A 132 3.17 -9.47 19.91
C ASN A 132 1.70 -9.47 20.38
N THR A 133 0.87 -8.54 19.91
CA THR A 133 -0.49 -8.36 20.43
C THR A 133 -1.55 -8.29 19.32
N VAL A 134 -1.30 -7.52 18.27
CA VAL A 134 -2.30 -7.28 17.20
C VAL A 134 -2.05 -8.21 16.02
N PRO A 135 -2.99 -9.08 15.64
CA PRO A 135 -2.89 -9.91 14.43
C PRO A 135 -2.87 -9.06 13.16
N VAL A 136 -1.91 -9.34 12.28
CA VAL A 136 -1.71 -8.60 11.03
C VAL A 136 -1.38 -9.55 9.87
N ALA A 137 -1.63 -9.11 8.65
CA ALA A 137 -1.07 -9.71 7.45
C ALA A 137 0.18 -8.91 7.03
N ILE A 138 1.28 -9.62 6.75
CA ILE A 138 2.58 -9.06 6.39
C ILE A 138 2.92 -9.56 4.99
N LYS A 139 2.84 -8.66 4.00
CA LYS A 139 3.27 -8.94 2.63
C LYS A 139 4.75 -8.57 2.51
N ILE A 140 5.57 -9.57 2.21
CA ILE A 140 7.01 -9.44 1.98
C ILE A 140 7.24 -9.30 0.48
N ILE A 141 7.77 -8.15 0.08
CA ILE A 141 8.01 -7.81 -1.32
C ILE A 141 9.31 -8.48 -1.80
N LYS A 142 9.30 -9.08 -3.00
CA LYS A 142 10.51 -9.69 -3.58
C LYS A 142 11.50 -8.60 -4.05
N ALA A 143 12.79 -8.85 -3.85
CA ALA A 143 13.87 -7.88 -4.15
C ALA A 143 14.02 -7.54 -5.65
N ASP A 144 13.45 -8.34 -6.55
CA ASP A 144 13.46 -8.13 -8.00
C ASP A 144 12.29 -7.25 -8.50
N MET A 145 11.42 -6.78 -7.60
CA MET A 145 10.34 -5.86 -7.96
C MET A 145 10.87 -4.49 -8.39
N LYS A 146 10.28 -3.95 -9.45
CA LYS A 146 10.54 -2.56 -9.87
C LYS A 146 10.08 -1.61 -8.77
N ALA A 147 11.00 -0.75 -8.30
CA ALA A 147 10.74 0.24 -7.26
C ALA A 147 9.49 1.13 -7.55
N GLU A 148 9.18 1.36 -8.83
CA GLU A 148 7.98 2.09 -9.24
C GLU A 148 6.67 1.38 -8.90
N ASP A 149 6.57 0.06 -9.10
CA ASP A 149 5.33 -0.69 -8.87
C ASP A 149 5.05 -0.76 -7.36
N PHE A 150 6.10 -0.95 -6.57
CA PHE A 150 6.08 -0.88 -5.11
C PHE A 150 5.62 0.50 -4.59
N THR A 151 6.22 1.59 -5.09
CA THR A 151 5.88 2.95 -4.66
C THR A 151 4.40 3.27 -4.95
N LYS A 152 3.89 2.82 -6.09
CA LYS A 152 2.48 3.02 -6.51
C LYS A 152 1.51 2.26 -5.61
N GLU A 153 1.79 0.98 -5.32
CA GLU A 153 0.94 0.16 -4.43
C GLU A 153 0.78 0.82 -3.05
N ILE A 154 1.87 1.31 -2.47
CA ILE A 154 1.85 1.98 -1.17
C ILE A 154 1.12 3.31 -1.22
N GLN A 155 1.37 4.15 -2.23
CA GLN A 155 0.69 5.44 -2.33
C GLN A 155 -0.82 5.28 -2.43
N ASN A 156 -1.30 4.25 -3.14
CA ASN A 156 -2.72 3.91 -3.18
C ASN A 156 -3.21 3.48 -1.79
N LEU A 157 -2.54 2.51 -1.16
CA LEU A 157 -2.91 1.99 0.17
C LEU A 157 -2.94 3.08 1.26
N LYS A 158 -2.07 4.08 1.20
CA LYS A 158 -2.02 5.20 2.16
C LYS A 158 -3.21 6.15 2.04
N ARG A 159 -3.75 6.32 0.83
CA ARG A 159 -4.81 7.30 0.52
C ARG A 159 -6.21 6.73 0.64
N LEU A 160 -6.36 5.41 0.49
CA LEU A 160 -7.65 4.76 0.49
C LEU A 160 -8.09 4.41 1.91
N ARG A 161 -9.30 4.89 2.26
CA ARG A 161 -9.94 4.61 3.56
C ARG A 161 -11.41 4.36 3.31
N HIS A 162 -11.80 3.09 3.40
CA HIS A 162 -13.17 2.65 3.24
C HIS A 162 -13.35 1.28 3.92
N GLU A 163 -14.51 1.03 4.52
CA GLU A 163 -14.77 -0.19 5.29
C GLU A 163 -14.61 -1.47 4.45
N LYS A 164 -14.92 -1.38 3.15
CA LYS A 164 -14.86 -2.50 2.20
C LYS A 164 -13.56 -2.58 1.39
N LEU A 165 -12.52 -1.84 1.79
CA LEU A 165 -11.17 -1.96 1.23
C LEU A 165 -10.18 -2.40 2.33
N ILE A 166 -9.15 -3.15 1.95
CA ILE A 166 -8.13 -3.59 2.91
C ILE A 166 -7.36 -2.39 3.48
N GLN A 167 -7.26 -2.32 4.80
CA GLN A 167 -6.63 -1.20 5.49
C GLN A 167 -5.14 -1.44 5.68
N LEU A 168 -4.32 -0.50 5.22
CA LEU A 168 -2.91 -0.39 5.60
C LEU A 168 -2.81 -0.03 7.08
N HIS A 169 -1.93 -0.71 7.82
CA HIS A 169 -1.60 -0.42 9.21
C HIS A 169 -0.19 0.15 9.35
N ALA A 170 0.77 -0.41 8.62
CA ALA A 170 2.17 0.01 8.67
C ALA A 170 2.95 -0.48 7.44
N MET A 171 4.19 -0.04 7.33
CA MET A 171 5.19 -0.51 6.38
C MET A 171 6.57 -0.52 7.02
N CYS A 172 7.44 -1.42 6.55
CA CYS A 172 8.84 -1.47 6.90
C CYS A 172 9.64 -1.39 5.59
N SER A 173 9.96 -0.17 5.15
CA SER A 173 10.62 0.09 3.87
C SER A 173 12.07 0.56 4.00
N LEU A 174 12.52 0.90 5.22
CA LEU A 174 13.89 1.35 5.48
C LEU A 174 14.94 0.22 5.44
N GLU A 175 14.50 -1.04 5.52
CA GLU A 175 15.33 -2.23 5.50
C GLU A 175 14.76 -3.23 4.48
N GLU A 176 15.61 -4.04 3.86
CA GLU A 176 15.17 -5.18 3.05
C GLU A 176 15.05 -6.46 3.90
N PRO A 177 14.09 -7.37 3.61
CA PRO A 177 13.08 -7.29 2.54
C PRO A 177 11.89 -6.39 2.92
N VAL A 178 11.39 -5.54 2.04
CA VAL A 178 10.30 -4.61 2.40
C VAL A 178 9.01 -5.31 2.87
N TYR A 179 8.41 -4.81 3.95
CA TYR A 179 7.10 -5.28 4.46
C TYR A 179 5.98 -4.26 4.24
N ILE A 180 4.82 -4.74 3.80
CA ILE A 180 3.54 -4.03 3.84
C ILE A 180 2.65 -4.73 4.86
N ILE A 181 2.16 -3.98 5.86
CA ILE A 181 1.37 -4.52 6.97
C ILE A 181 -0.07 -4.05 6.83
N THR A 182 -0.99 -4.99 6.69
CA THR A 182 -2.44 -4.72 6.63
C THR A 182 -3.17 -5.44 7.76
N GLU A 183 -4.44 -5.12 7.92
CA GLU A 183 -5.34 -5.95 8.74
C GLU A 183 -5.33 -7.42 8.26
N LEU A 184 -5.55 -8.35 9.20
CA LEU A 184 -5.61 -9.78 8.92
C LEU A 184 -7.05 -10.23 8.67
N MET A 185 -7.31 -10.72 7.46
CA MET A 185 -8.61 -11.29 7.06
C MET A 185 -8.58 -12.82 7.26
N ARG A 186 -9.13 -13.28 8.39
CA ARG A 186 -8.92 -14.65 8.92
C ARG A 186 -9.42 -15.78 8.02
N LYS A 187 -10.41 -15.53 7.16
CA LYS A 187 -10.96 -16.56 6.25
C LYS A 187 -10.28 -16.57 4.88
N GLY A 188 -9.22 -15.78 4.70
CA GLY A 188 -8.43 -15.76 3.47
C GLY A 188 -9.15 -15.08 2.32
N ASN A 189 -8.84 -15.47 1.08
CA ASN A 189 -9.50 -14.91 -0.11
C ASN A 189 -10.87 -15.57 -0.37
N LEU A 190 -11.76 -14.83 -1.03
CA LEU A 190 -13.14 -15.22 -1.28
C LEU A 190 -13.22 -16.44 -2.20
N HIS A 191 -12.33 -16.60 -3.17
CA HIS A 191 -12.31 -17.79 -4.03
C HIS A 191 -12.08 -19.08 -3.21
N SER A 192 -11.06 -19.10 -2.36
CA SER A 192 -10.79 -20.22 -1.46
C SER A 192 -11.91 -20.41 -0.44
N TYR A 193 -12.45 -19.31 0.11
CA TYR A 193 -13.54 -19.35 1.07
C TYR A 193 -14.82 -19.96 0.47
N LEU A 194 -15.25 -19.55 -0.71
CA LEU A 194 -16.42 -20.10 -1.41
C LEU A 194 -16.27 -21.61 -1.72
N ASN A 195 -15.04 -22.09 -1.86
CA ASN A 195 -14.72 -23.50 -2.07
C ASN A 195 -14.60 -24.31 -0.77
N SER A 196 -14.59 -23.66 0.40
CA SER A 196 -14.56 -24.32 1.71
C SER A 196 -15.95 -24.88 2.09
N PRO A 197 -16.02 -25.82 3.06
CA PRO A 197 -17.31 -26.31 3.56
C PRO A 197 -18.23 -25.20 4.08
N GLU A 198 -17.68 -24.18 4.74
CA GLU A 198 -18.43 -23.01 5.20
C GLU A 198 -18.93 -22.16 4.03
N GLY A 199 -18.11 -21.95 3.00
CA GLY A 199 -18.53 -21.23 1.80
C GLY A 199 -19.64 -21.94 1.03
N LYS A 200 -19.58 -23.28 0.97
CA LYS A 200 -20.60 -24.10 0.29
C LYS A 200 -21.94 -24.15 1.02
N SER A 201 -21.98 -23.84 2.32
CA SER A 201 -23.23 -23.76 3.08
C SER A 201 -23.94 -22.40 2.95
N LEU A 202 -23.33 -21.41 2.26
CA LEU A 202 -23.93 -20.10 2.07
C LEU A 202 -25.15 -20.14 1.16
N GLY A 203 -26.29 -19.68 1.67
CA GLY A 203 -27.47 -19.40 0.85
C GLY A 203 -27.38 -18.11 0.03
N THR A 204 -28.36 -17.90 -0.87
CA THR A 204 -28.45 -16.75 -1.79
C THR A 204 -28.36 -15.39 -1.10
N SER A 205 -28.94 -15.24 0.11
CA SER A 205 -28.86 -14.00 0.89
C SER A 205 -27.40 -13.64 1.23
N HIS A 206 -26.60 -14.61 1.66
CA HIS A 206 -25.19 -14.40 1.99
C HIS A 206 -24.37 -14.05 0.74
N LEU A 207 -24.60 -14.74 -0.38
CA LEU A 207 -23.93 -14.44 -1.65
C LEU A 207 -24.24 -13.02 -2.15
N LEU A 208 -25.50 -12.60 -2.01
CA LEU A 208 -25.91 -11.25 -2.36
C LEU A 208 -25.32 -10.19 -1.41
N ASN A 209 -25.18 -10.51 -0.12
CA ASN A 209 -24.47 -9.64 0.82
C ASN A 209 -22.99 -9.46 0.41
N ILE A 210 -22.30 -10.54 0.03
CA ILE A 210 -20.92 -10.47 -0.49
C ILE A 210 -20.86 -9.55 -1.72
N ALA A 211 -21.76 -9.75 -2.69
CA ALA A 211 -21.85 -8.91 -3.88
C ALA A 211 -22.07 -7.42 -3.54
N CYS A 212 -22.97 -7.13 -2.60
CA CYS A 212 -23.25 -5.78 -2.11
C CYS A 212 -22.02 -5.10 -1.48
N GLN A 213 -21.27 -5.83 -0.64
CA GLN A 213 -20.08 -5.31 0.03
C GLN A 213 -18.99 -4.97 -0.99
N VAL A 214 -18.76 -5.81 -1.99
CA VAL A 214 -17.76 -5.53 -3.03
C VAL A 214 -18.20 -4.37 -3.94
N ALA A 215 -19.49 -4.29 -4.31
CA ALA A 215 -20.00 -3.14 -5.06
C ALA A 215 -19.79 -1.81 -4.31
N ASP A 216 -19.98 -1.81 -2.99
CA ASP A 216 -19.77 -0.62 -2.17
C ASP A 216 -18.29 -0.19 -2.12
N GLY A 217 -17.36 -1.15 -1.99
CA GLY A 217 -15.93 -0.85 -2.11
C GLY A 217 -15.53 -0.31 -3.48
N MET A 218 -16.08 -0.88 -4.56
CA MET A 218 -15.80 -0.42 -5.92
C MET A 218 -16.44 0.93 -6.24
N ARG A 219 -17.62 1.24 -5.68
CA ARG A 219 -18.23 2.58 -5.74
C ARG A 219 -17.30 3.63 -5.14
N TYR A 220 -16.68 3.34 -4.00
CA TYR A 220 -15.70 4.26 -3.42
C TYR A 220 -14.47 4.46 -4.35
N LEU A 221 -13.97 3.39 -5.00
CA LEU A 221 -12.88 3.54 -5.98
C LEU A 221 -13.29 4.36 -7.20
N GLU A 222 -14.53 4.17 -7.68
CA GLU A 222 -15.15 4.96 -8.75
C GLU A 222 -15.17 6.46 -8.38
N GLU A 223 -15.63 6.81 -7.17
CA GLU A 223 -15.63 8.18 -6.66
C GLU A 223 -14.24 8.80 -6.52
N LYS A 224 -13.21 7.96 -6.33
CA LYS A 224 -11.80 8.38 -6.27
C LYS A 224 -11.11 8.35 -7.64
N HIS A 225 -11.82 7.99 -8.71
CA HIS A 225 -11.28 7.81 -10.06
C HIS A 225 -10.08 6.84 -10.10
N ILE A 226 -10.20 5.73 -9.37
CA ILE A 226 -9.19 4.67 -9.29
C ILE A 226 -9.70 3.43 -10.00
N VAL A 227 -8.92 2.94 -10.96
CA VAL A 227 -9.18 1.66 -11.64
C VAL A 227 -8.39 0.56 -10.93
N HIS A 228 -9.07 -0.50 -10.50
CA HIS A 228 -8.49 -1.65 -9.82
C HIS A 228 -7.70 -2.56 -10.77
N ARG A 229 -8.24 -2.85 -11.97
CA ARG A 229 -7.63 -3.65 -13.05
C ARG A 229 -7.49 -5.15 -12.84
N ASP A 230 -7.77 -5.65 -11.64
CA ASP A 230 -7.68 -7.08 -11.30
C ASP A 230 -8.76 -7.47 -10.28
N LEU A 231 -9.99 -6.97 -10.49
CA LEU A 231 -11.10 -7.34 -9.62
C LEU A 231 -11.53 -8.79 -9.89
N ALA A 232 -11.36 -9.65 -8.89
CA ALA A 232 -11.69 -11.08 -8.95
C ALA A 232 -11.84 -11.66 -7.54
N ALA A 233 -12.47 -12.82 -7.39
CA ALA A 233 -12.70 -13.41 -6.07
C ALA A 233 -11.40 -13.72 -5.30
N ARG A 234 -10.29 -14.00 -6.02
CA ARG A 234 -8.96 -14.17 -5.40
C ARG A 234 -8.41 -12.90 -4.72
N ASN A 235 -8.91 -11.73 -5.11
CA ASN A 235 -8.49 -10.42 -4.60
C ASN A 235 -9.54 -9.80 -3.66
N ILE A 236 -10.58 -10.54 -3.30
CA ILE A 236 -11.49 -10.18 -2.22
C ILE A 236 -11.08 -11.00 -1.00
N LEU A 237 -10.89 -10.37 0.15
CA LEU A 237 -10.56 -11.04 1.40
C LEU A 237 -11.79 -11.13 2.31
N VAL A 238 -11.90 -12.23 3.05
CA VAL A 238 -13.04 -12.56 3.91
C VAL A 238 -12.59 -12.59 5.37
N GLY A 239 -13.28 -11.81 6.19
CA GLY A 239 -13.06 -11.69 7.63
C GLY A 239 -14.07 -12.49 8.42
N GLU A 240 -14.16 -12.18 9.71
CA GLU A 240 -15.24 -12.69 10.56
C GLU A 240 -16.59 -12.11 10.10
N GLU A 241 -17.67 -12.81 10.45
CA GLU A 241 -19.05 -12.40 10.16
C GLU A 241 -19.31 -12.09 8.67
N LEU A 242 -18.62 -12.80 7.76
CA LEU A 242 -18.72 -12.61 6.30
C LEU A 242 -18.38 -11.18 5.84
N THR A 243 -17.53 -10.46 6.59
CA THR A 243 -17.02 -9.16 6.14
C THR A 243 -16.13 -9.35 4.92
N CYS A 244 -16.42 -8.65 3.82
CA CYS A 244 -15.62 -8.70 2.59
C CYS A 244 -14.88 -7.38 2.35
N LYS A 245 -13.58 -7.47 2.04
CA LYS A 245 -12.75 -6.32 1.70
C LYS A 245 -11.99 -6.56 0.41
N ILE A 246 -11.96 -5.56 -0.45
CA ILE A 246 -11.19 -5.58 -1.69
C ILE A 246 -9.71 -5.36 -1.35
N ALA A 247 -8.85 -6.19 -1.90
CA ALA A 247 -7.40 -6.17 -1.69
C ALA A 247 -6.64 -6.18 -3.03
N ASP A 248 -5.31 -6.15 -2.92
CA ASP A 248 -4.37 -6.20 -4.04
C ASP A 248 -4.52 -5.07 -5.09
N PHE A 249 -4.21 -3.86 -4.64
CA PHE A 249 -4.11 -2.67 -5.50
C PHE A 249 -2.78 -2.57 -6.25
N GLY A 250 -1.98 -3.64 -6.32
CA GLY A 250 -0.65 -3.64 -6.95
C GLY A 250 -0.67 -3.27 -8.44
N LEU A 251 -1.83 -3.41 -9.08
CA LEU A 251 -2.09 -2.96 -10.45
C LEU A 251 -2.96 -1.71 -10.54
N ALA A 252 -3.53 -1.25 -9.42
CA ALA A 252 -4.47 -0.15 -9.40
C ALA A 252 -3.79 1.19 -9.73
N ARG A 253 -4.47 2.06 -10.46
CA ARG A 253 -3.91 3.38 -10.84
C ARG A 253 -4.97 4.47 -10.82
N LEU A 254 -4.56 5.66 -10.38
CA LEU A 254 -5.30 6.91 -10.54
C LEU A 254 -5.39 7.27 -12.03
N LEU A 255 -6.58 7.61 -12.49
CA LEU A 255 -6.79 8.17 -13.82
C LEU A 255 -6.44 9.67 -13.81
N LYS A 256 -5.66 10.11 -14.80
CA LYS A 256 -5.51 11.55 -15.13
C LYS A 256 -6.50 11.98 -16.22
N ASP A 257 -6.87 11.03 -17.09
CA ASP A 257 -7.91 11.08 -18.11
C ASP A 257 -8.70 9.76 -18.03
N ASP A 258 -9.98 9.72 -18.44
CA ASP A 258 -10.91 8.58 -18.25
C ASP A 258 -10.46 7.23 -18.85
N ILE A 259 -9.36 7.23 -19.60
CA ILE A 259 -8.81 6.08 -20.32
C ILE A 259 -7.29 5.98 -20.12
N TYR A 260 -6.79 4.78 -19.83
CA TYR A 260 -5.36 4.51 -19.74
C TYR A 260 -4.90 3.35 -20.65
N SER A 261 -3.78 3.54 -21.36
CA SER A 261 -3.10 2.53 -22.18
C SER A 261 -1.68 2.24 -21.66
N THR A 262 -1.32 0.96 -21.45
CA THR A 262 0.05 0.55 -21.02
C THR A 262 0.84 -0.14 -22.14
N SER A 263 2.16 0.06 -22.14
CA SER A 263 3.13 -0.61 -23.02
C SER A 263 3.82 -1.84 -22.37
N SER A 264 3.46 -2.23 -21.14
CA SER A 264 4.17 -3.28 -20.39
C SER A 264 3.70 -4.72 -20.70
N SER A 265 4.66 -5.65 -20.73
CA SER A 265 4.52 -7.10 -20.97
C SER A 265 3.92 -7.91 -19.80
N THR A 266 3.12 -7.27 -18.93
CA THR A 266 2.58 -7.91 -17.73
C THR A 266 1.52 -8.94 -18.10
N LYS A 267 1.62 -10.17 -17.56
CA LYS A 267 0.57 -11.18 -17.69
C LYS A 267 -0.72 -10.63 -17.10
N ILE A 268 -1.82 -10.71 -17.84
CA ILE A 268 -3.14 -10.24 -17.39
C ILE A 268 -4.10 -11.39 -17.11
N PRO A 269 -5.06 -11.17 -16.19
CA PRO A 269 -6.12 -12.13 -15.90
C PRO A 269 -7.19 -12.11 -17.00
N VAL A 270 -6.85 -12.65 -18.19
CA VAL A 270 -7.64 -12.52 -19.42
C VAL A 270 -9.14 -12.80 -19.21
N LYS A 271 -9.49 -13.85 -18.47
CA LYS A 271 -10.88 -14.27 -18.25
C LYS A 271 -11.73 -13.30 -17.40
N TRP A 272 -11.09 -12.38 -16.67
CA TRP A 272 -11.73 -11.30 -15.91
C TRP A 272 -11.63 -9.94 -16.61
N THR A 273 -10.82 -9.85 -17.67
CA THR A 273 -10.49 -8.58 -18.31
C THR A 273 -11.52 -8.25 -19.39
N ALA A 274 -12.02 -7.01 -19.39
CA ALA A 274 -12.91 -6.51 -20.43
C ALA A 274 -12.26 -6.61 -21.83
N PRO A 275 -13.04 -6.79 -22.91
CA PRO A 275 -12.49 -7.02 -24.25
C PRO A 275 -11.59 -5.86 -24.72
N GLU A 276 -11.95 -4.61 -24.45
CA GLU A 276 -11.14 -3.44 -24.78
C GLU A 276 -9.81 -3.40 -24.01
N ALA A 277 -9.82 -3.82 -22.74
CA ALA A 277 -8.62 -3.90 -21.91
C ALA A 277 -7.74 -5.10 -22.32
N ALA A 278 -8.33 -6.21 -22.74
CA ALA A 278 -7.61 -7.40 -23.18
C ALA A 278 -6.94 -7.19 -24.55
N ASN A 279 -7.65 -6.57 -25.50
CA ASN A 279 -7.19 -6.38 -26.87
C ASN A 279 -6.28 -5.15 -27.02
N TYR A 280 -6.65 -4.03 -26.39
CA TYR A 280 -6.03 -2.73 -26.63
C TYR A 280 -5.36 -2.13 -25.39
N ARG A 281 -5.37 -2.84 -24.26
CA ARG A 281 -4.83 -2.36 -22.97
C ARG A 281 -5.50 -1.09 -22.45
N THR A 282 -6.74 -0.85 -22.89
CA THR A 282 -7.57 0.30 -22.52
C THR A 282 -8.28 0.00 -21.19
N TYR A 283 -7.72 0.44 -20.07
CA TYR A 283 -8.30 0.27 -18.74
C TYR A 283 -9.10 1.52 -18.33
N SER A 284 -10.28 1.30 -17.76
CA SER A 284 -11.18 2.33 -17.24
C SER A 284 -12.04 1.78 -16.11
N LEU A 285 -12.81 2.64 -15.43
CA LEU A 285 -13.81 2.22 -14.45
C LEU A 285 -14.82 1.23 -15.05
N LYS A 286 -15.19 1.42 -16.32
CA LYS A 286 -16.08 0.50 -17.06
C LYS A 286 -15.45 -0.86 -17.34
N SER A 287 -14.12 -0.95 -17.40
CA SER A 287 -13.43 -2.24 -17.49
C SER A 287 -13.46 -3.00 -16.16
N ASP A 288 -13.45 -2.30 -15.01
CA ASP A 288 -13.67 -2.94 -13.71
C ASP A 288 -15.12 -3.40 -13.52
N VAL A 289 -16.11 -2.68 -14.10
CA VAL A 289 -17.52 -3.12 -14.11
C VAL A 289 -17.67 -4.47 -14.81
N TRP A 290 -16.95 -4.69 -15.92
CA TRP A 290 -16.89 -6.01 -16.56
C TRP A 290 -16.34 -7.07 -15.62
N SER A 291 -15.20 -6.79 -14.98
CA SER A 291 -14.57 -7.69 -14.00
C SER A 291 -15.50 -7.99 -12.82
N TYR A 292 -16.30 -7.01 -12.40
CA TYR A 292 -17.33 -7.20 -11.38
C TYR A 292 -18.43 -8.17 -11.83
N GLY A 293 -18.85 -8.12 -13.09
CA GLY A 293 -19.77 -9.12 -13.65
C GLY A 293 -19.20 -10.55 -13.56
N ILE A 294 -17.89 -10.71 -13.84
CA ILE A 294 -17.19 -12.00 -13.70
C ILE A 294 -17.08 -12.40 -12.21
N LEU A 295 -16.80 -11.47 -11.31
CA LEU A 295 -16.82 -11.71 -9.86
C LEU A 295 -18.19 -12.19 -9.38
N LEU A 296 -19.29 -11.59 -9.85
CA LEU A 296 -20.63 -12.08 -9.53
C LEU A 296 -20.79 -13.53 -9.99
N TYR A 297 -20.31 -13.87 -11.19
CA TYR A 297 -20.35 -15.25 -11.67
C TYR A 297 -19.59 -16.19 -10.72
N GLU A 298 -18.38 -15.81 -10.29
CA GLU A 298 -17.62 -16.59 -9.28
C GLU A 298 -18.41 -16.75 -7.98
N VAL A 299 -19.01 -15.67 -7.46
CA VAL A 299 -19.80 -15.71 -6.22
C VAL A 299 -20.99 -16.67 -6.34
N PHE A 300 -21.79 -16.55 -7.39
CA PHE A 300 -22.99 -17.36 -7.59
C PHE A 300 -22.74 -18.77 -8.13
N THR A 301 -21.47 -19.11 -8.41
CA THR A 301 -21.04 -20.48 -8.73
C THR A 301 -20.16 -21.08 -7.64
N TYR A 302 -20.00 -20.39 -6.50
CA TYR A 302 -19.12 -20.81 -5.40
C TYR A 302 -17.68 -21.05 -5.86
N GLY A 303 -17.15 -20.14 -6.66
CA GLY A 303 -15.76 -20.07 -7.10
C GLY A 303 -15.43 -20.90 -8.34
N GLN A 304 -16.39 -21.22 -9.21
CA GLN A 304 -16.06 -21.87 -10.48
C GLN A 304 -15.19 -20.96 -11.35
N ILE A 305 -14.28 -21.58 -12.08
CA ILE A 305 -13.39 -20.86 -13.00
C ILE A 305 -14.23 -20.34 -14.18
N PRO A 306 -14.20 -19.03 -14.48
CA PRO A 306 -14.89 -18.48 -15.64
C PRO A 306 -14.42 -19.13 -16.94
N TYR A 307 -15.34 -19.39 -17.87
CA TYR A 307 -15.03 -19.96 -19.19
C TYR A 307 -14.18 -21.25 -19.09
N GLU A 308 -14.53 -22.13 -18.16
CA GLU A 308 -13.83 -23.41 -17.97
C GLU A 308 -13.75 -24.20 -19.29
N GLY A 309 -12.62 -24.85 -19.53
CA GLY A 309 -12.33 -25.54 -20.80
C GLY A 309 -11.87 -24.64 -21.96
N MET A 310 -12.01 -23.31 -21.86
CA MET A 310 -11.49 -22.37 -22.88
C MET A 310 -10.09 -21.87 -22.51
N THR A 311 -9.21 -21.79 -23.53
CA THR A 311 -7.94 -21.06 -23.41
C THR A 311 -8.17 -19.56 -23.35
N ASN A 312 -7.17 -18.79 -22.93
CA ASN A 312 -7.27 -17.32 -22.90
C ASN A 312 -7.57 -16.74 -24.30
N GLN A 313 -6.92 -17.25 -25.34
CA GLN A 313 -7.15 -16.80 -26.72
C GLN A 313 -8.58 -17.13 -27.18
N GLU A 314 -9.06 -18.33 -26.87
CA GLU A 314 -10.41 -18.74 -27.24
C GLU A 314 -11.46 -17.91 -26.49
N THR A 315 -11.24 -17.65 -25.20
CA THR A 315 -12.13 -16.81 -24.38
C THR A 315 -12.31 -15.42 -25.01
N VAL A 316 -11.21 -14.75 -25.40
CA VAL A 316 -11.27 -13.43 -26.05
C VAL A 316 -12.02 -13.49 -27.38
N ARG A 317 -11.77 -14.51 -28.20
CA ARG A 317 -12.47 -14.70 -29.49
C ARG A 317 -13.97 -14.88 -29.30
N GLN A 318 -14.38 -15.73 -28.36
CA GLN A 318 -15.80 -15.99 -28.07
C GLN A 318 -16.51 -14.73 -27.54
N ILE A 319 -15.89 -14.03 -26.58
CA ILE A 319 -16.42 -12.77 -26.06
C ILE A 319 -16.62 -11.74 -27.18
N THR A 320 -15.65 -11.63 -28.09
CA THR A 320 -15.70 -10.72 -29.25
C THR A 320 -16.83 -11.09 -30.22
N ARG A 321 -17.17 -12.38 -30.34
CA ARG A 321 -18.32 -12.88 -31.12
C ARG A 321 -19.67 -12.71 -30.41
N GLY A 322 -19.70 -12.12 -29.22
CA GLY A 322 -20.91 -11.88 -28.45
C GLY A 322 -21.25 -13.00 -27.45
N TYR A 323 -20.43 -14.05 -27.33
CA TYR A 323 -20.65 -15.09 -26.32
C TYR A 323 -20.52 -14.50 -24.91
N ARG A 324 -21.41 -14.93 -24.02
CA ARG A 324 -21.39 -14.64 -22.57
C ARG A 324 -21.60 -15.93 -21.81
N LEU A 325 -21.10 -15.98 -20.56
CA LEU A 325 -21.32 -17.13 -19.70
C LEU A 325 -22.82 -17.34 -19.48
N PRO A 326 -23.32 -18.58 -19.55
CA PRO A 326 -24.74 -18.86 -19.30
C PRO A 326 -25.09 -18.62 -17.83
N ARG A 327 -26.37 -18.40 -17.56
CA ARG A 327 -26.86 -18.26 -16.18
C ARG A 327 -26.57 -19.52 -15.37
N PRO A 328 -25.83 -19.44 -14.24
CA PRO A 328 -25.68 -20.58 -13.35
C PRO A 328 -27.04 -21.02 -12.79
N SER A 329 -27.25 -22.33 -12.64
CA SER A 329 -28.47 -22.89 -12.04
C SER A 329 -28.87 -22.22 -10.71
N PRO A 330 -27.96 -22.04 -9.71
CA PRO A 330 -28.30 -21.40 -8.44
C PRO A 330 -28.44 -19.86 -8.51
N CYS A 331 -28.16 -19.23 -9.66
CA CYS A 331 -28.17 -17.79 -9.80
C CYS A 331 -29.58 -17.25 -10.11
N PRO A 332 -30.12 -16.31 -9.30
CA PRO A 332 -31.40 -15.66 -9.60
C PRO A 332 -31.37 -14.92 -10.95
N PRO A 333 -32.47 -14.93 -11.73
CA PRO A 333 -32.50 -14.28 -13.05
C PRO A 333 -32.14 -12.80 -13.05
N GLU A 334 -32.57 -12.05 -12.03
CA GLU A 334 -32.29 -10.61 -11.90
C GLU A 334 -30.80 -10.33 -11.66
N ILE A 335 -30.12 -11.19 -10.91
CA ILE A 335 -28.67 -11.09 -10.68
C ILE A 335 -27.93 -11.39 -11.99
N TYR A 336 -28.38 -12.38 -12.75
CA TYR A 336 -27.81 -12.66 -14.07
C TYR A 336 -28.05 -11.52 -15.07
N SER A 337 -29.20 -10.84 -15.00
CA SER A 337 -29.45 -9.62 -15.78
C SER A 337 -28.38 -8.55 -15.48
N ILE A 338 -28.05 -8.35 -14.21
CA ILE A 338 -26.96 -7.45 -13.80
C ILE A 338 -25.61 -7.90 -14.38
N MET A 339 -25.30 -9.20 -14.39
CA MET A 339 -24.07 -9.71 -15.02
C MET A 339 -24.03 -9.36 -16.52
N LEU A 340 -25.15 -9.53 -17.24
CA LEU A 340 -25.24 -9.20 -18.66
C LEU A 340 -25.06 -7.69 -18.92
N GLU A 341 -25.63 -6.83 -18.08
CA GLU A 341 -25.41 -5.38 -18.14
C GLU A 341 -23.91 -5.03 -17.96
N CYS A 342 -23.25 -5.65 -16.98
CA CYS A 342 -21.81 -5.49 -16.78
C CYS A 342 -20.99 -5.95 -18.00
N TRP A 343 -21.48 -6.94 -18.75
CA TRP A 343 -20.82 -7.50 -19.93
C TRP A 343 -21.30 -6.91 -21.27
N SER A 344 -21.89 -5.70 -21.26
CA SER A 344 -22.20 -5.02 -22.53
C SER A 344 -20.93 -4.82 -23.36
N GLY A 345 -21.05 -5.06 -24.67
CA GLY A 345 -19.99 -4.78 -25.63
C GLY A 345 -19.72 -3.29 -25.79
N ASN A 346 -20.73 -2.45 -25.55
CA ASN A 346 -20.60 -1.00 -25.49
C ASN A 346 -20.19 -0.59 -24.06
N THR A 347 -19.05 0.09 -23.92
CA THR A 347 -18.51 0.50 -22.61
C THR A 347 -19.44 1.46 -21.87
N GLU A 348 -20.13 2.34 -22.60
CA GLU A 348 -20.99 3.39 -22.02
C GLU A 348 -22.30 2.82 -21.46
N GLU A 349 -22.76 1.69 -21.98
CA GLU A 349 -23.96 1.01 -21.50
C GLU A 349 -23.74 0.24 -20.20
N ARG A 350 -22.48 -0.05 -19.85
CA ARG A 350 -22.18 -0.74 -18.59
C ARG A 350 -22.57 0.19 -17.43
N PRO A 351 -23.22 -0.32 -16.37
CA PRO A 351 -23.68 0.51 -15.26
C PRO A 351 -22.50 1.12 -14.47
N THR A 352 -22.77 2.14 -13.66
CA THR A 352 -21.82 2.61 -12.64
C THR A 352 -21.85 1.69 -11.41
N PHE A 353 -20.81 1.73 -10.58
CA PHE A 353 -20.81 0.98 -9.33
C PHE A 353 -21.86 1.49 -8.34
N LEU A 354 -22.17 2.80 -8.37
CA LEU A 354 -23.32 3.35 -7.66
C LEU A 354 -24.63 2.65 -8.05
N ALA A 355 -24.94 2.58 -9.35
CA ALA A 355 -26.17 1.95 -9.84
C ALA A 355 -26.21 0.45 -9.51
N LEU A 356 -25.07 -0.26 -9.64
CA LEU A 356 -24.94 -1.66 -9.24
C LEU A 356 -25.24 -1.86 -7.76
N ARG A 357 -24.69 -1.01 -6.88
CA ARG A 357 -24.91 -1.09 -5.44
C ARG A 357 -26.37 -0.90 -5.07
N GLU A 358 -27.06 0.04 -5.72
CA GLU A 358 -28.49 0.32 -5.51
C GLU A 358 -29.36 -0.85 -5.96
N LYS A 359 -29.13 -1.38 -7.18
CA LYS A 359 -29.86 -2.55 -7.72
C LYS A 359 -29.71 -3.76 -6.80
N LEU A 360 -28.48 -4.11 -6.42
CA LEU A 360 -28.21 -5.24 -5.53
C LEU A 360 -28.82 -5.03 -4.13
N GLY A 361 -28.73 -3.80 -3.60
CA GLY A 361 -29.33 -3.44 -2.32
C GLY A 361 -30.85 -3.56 -2.31
N PHE A 362 -31.51 -3.19 -3.41
CA PHE A 362 -32.95 -3.38 -3.57
C PHE A 362 -33.34 -4.86 -3.57
N ILE A 363 -32.65 -5.69 -4.36
CA ILE A 363 -32.88 -7.14 -4.40
C ILE A 363 -32.65 -7.76 -3.00
N TYR A 364 -31.59 -7.32 -2.30
CA TYR A 364 -31.25 -7.82 -0.98
C TYR A 364 -32.33 -7.51 0.06
N ARG A 365 -32.81 -6.26 0.12
CA ARG A 365 -33.89 -5.87 1.04
C ARG A 365 -35.19 -6.64 0.77
N ARG A 366 -35.54 -6.83 -0.50
CA ARG A 366 -36.75 -7.59 -0.89
C ARG A 366 -36.64 -9.06 -0.48
N LEU A 367 -35.46 -9.65 -0.63
CA LEU A 367 -35.22 -11.04 -0.24
C LEU A 367 -35.28 -11.21 1.29
N LEU A 368 -34.73 -10.28 2.05
CA LEU A 368 -34.86 -10.29 3.51
C LEU A 368 -36.33 -10.13 3.96
N SER A 369 -37.10 -9.24 3.33
CA SER A 369 -38.51 -9.05 3.68
C SER A 369 -39.40 -10.26 3.35
N SER A 370 -38.95 -11.15 2.45
CA SER A 370 -39.67 -12.39 2.14
C SER A 370 -39.35 -13.56 3.09
N LEU A 371 -38.34 -13.39 3.94
CA LEU A 371 -37.90 -14.38 4.92
C LEU A 371 -38.38 -14.05 6.35
N SER A 372 -38.81 -12.81 6.59
CA SER A 372 -39.52 -12.35 7.79
C SER A 372 -41.02 -12.54 7.64
#